data_AF-A0A8D8WMA0-F1
#
_entry.id   AF-A0A8D8WMA0-F1
#
_cell.length_a   1.000
_cell.length_b   1.000
_cell.length_c   1.000
_cell.angle_alpha   90.00
_cell.angle_beta   90.00
_cell.angle_gamma   90.00
#
_symmetry.space_group_name_H-M   'P 1'
#
loop_
_entity.id
_entity.type
_entity.pdbx_description
1 polymer ?
#
loop_
_entity_poly.entity_id
_entity_poly.type
_entity_poly.pdbx_seq_one_letter_code
_entity_poly.pdbx_strand_id
1 'polypeptide(L)'
;MTVSYSRLVANGSSFGCFWGILGKWRGSVYKLVWRELVVYLVIYYIINFTYRFAMLEPHQMLFERLQKYCAKKTEVIPMSFVLGFYVSLVVKRWWEQYRLLPWPDTLALFVSAAIPGVDERGRLMRRNIVRYAVLAYVITLKHVSVRVKKRFPTLQHIVDAGILMDSEMKIIQMMDERSPMAKYWMPLVWATNIINRARKEALISSDHVVQTLLYELSEHRRKLGSIISYDTVCVPLVYTQG
;
A
#
# COMPACT_ATOMS: atom_id res chain seq x y z
N MET A 1 10.14 3.80 -2.59
CA MET A 1 9.64 5.12 -3.03
C MET A 1 8.87 4.91 -4.31
N THR A 2 7.76 5.62 -4.51
CA THR A 2 7.09 5.72 -5.81
C THR A 2 7.98 6.52 -6.77
N VAL A 3 7.98 6.17 -8.05
CA VAL A 3 8.80 6.84 -9.08
C VAL A 3 7.86 7.44 -10.11
N SER A 4 7.71 8.77 -10.08
CA SER A 4 6.96 9.47 -11.11
C SER A 4 7.84 9.68 -12.34
N TYR A 5 7.34 9.28 -13.51
CA TYR A 5 7.98 9.51 -14.80
C TYR A 5 7.02 10.09 -15.84
N SER A 6 5.81 10.48 -15.43
CA SER A 6 4.74 10.97 -16.33
C SER A 6 5.18 12.13 -17.22
N ARG A 7 6.04 13.03 -16.71
CA ARG A 7 6.58 14.15 -17.49
C ARG A 7 7.48 13.73 -18.64
N LEU A 8 8.20 12.60 -18.52
CA LEU A 8 9.11 12.11 -19.57
C LEU A 8 8.37 11.46 -20.74
N VAL A 9 7.14 11.00 -20.50
CA VAL A 9 6.28 10.35 -21.50
C VAL A 9 5.10 11.23 -21.91
N ALA A 10 5.12 12.51 -21.56
CA ALA A 10 4.04 13.43 -21.87
C ALA A 10 3.88 13.65 -23.39
N ASN A 11 4.99 13.65 -24.13
CA ASN A 11 5.02 13.80 -25.58
C ASN A 11 5.38 12.47 -26.24
N GLY A 12 4.37 11.75 -26.77
CA GLY A 12 4.54 10.46 -27.45
C GLY A 12 5.11 10.56 -28.88
N SER A 13 5.26 11.77 -29.42
CA SER A 13 5.68 12.04 -30.80
C SER A 13 7.20 12.16 -31.00
N SER A 14 7.99 12.23 -29.92
CA SER A 14 9.44 12.34 -30.02
C SER A 14 10.07 10.95 -30.19
N PHE A 15 10.85 10.76 -31.25
CA PHE A 15 11.67 9.57 -31.44
C PHE A 15 12.59 9.37 -30.22
N GLY A 16 12.57 8.18 -29.61
CA GLY A 16 13.37 7.87 -28.43
C GLY A 16 12.74 8.23 -27.06
N CYS A 17 11.45 8.57 -27.00
CA CYS A 17 10.73 8.87 -25.74
C CYS A 17 10.95 7.82 -24.62
N PHE A 18 11.07 6.53 -24.98
CA PHE A 18 11.31 5.45 -24.03
C PHE A 18 12.79 5.23 -23.63
N TRP A 19 13.76 5.76 -24.38
CA TRP A 19 15.18 5.58 -24.08
C TRP A 19 15.57 6.28 -22.77
N GLY A 20 14.98 7.45 -22.50
CA GLY A 20 15.15 8.14 -21.22
C GLY A 20 14.63 7.35 -20.01
N ILE A 21 13.71 6.40 -20.22
CA ILE A 21 13.19 5.52 -19.17
C ILE A 21 14.15 4.35 -18.92
N LEU A 22 14.69 3.76 -19.99
CA LEU A 22 15.68 2.68 -19.89
C LEU A 22 16.94 3.12 -19.14
N GLY A 23 17.36 4.38 -19.27
CA GLY A 23 18.51 4.91 -18.53
C GLY A 23 18.28 5.12 -17.02
N LYS A 24 17.06 4.98 -16.50
CA LYS A 24 16.79 5.22 -15.07
C LYS A 24 17.23 4.05 -14.21
N TRP A 25 17.86 4.35 -13.07
CA TRP A 25 18.21 3.35 -12.06
C TRP A 25 17.14 3.19 -10.96
N ARG A 26 16.60 4.30 -10.44
CA ARG A 26 15.62 4.27 -9.33
C ARG A 26 14.29 3.67 -9.80
N GLY A 27 13.90 2.53 -9.20
CA GLY A 27 12.66 1.82 -9.54
C GLY A 27 12.70 1.11 -10.89
N SER A 28 13.90 0.87 -11.43
CA SER A 28 14.10 0.17 -12.70
C SER A 28 14.14 -1.34 -12.52
N VAL A 29 13.95 -2.06 -13.63
CA VAL A 29 14.11 -3.52 -13.71
C VAL A 29 15.54 -3.92 -13.35
N TYR A 30 16.54 -3.15 -13.80
CA TYR A 30 17.95 -3.42 -13.49
C TYR A 30 18.21 -3.46 -11.97
N LYS A 31 17.68 -2.48 -11.24
CA LYS A 31 17.83 -2.44 -9.78
C LYS A 31 17.11 -3.60 -9.09
N LEU A 32 16.06 -4.16 -9.70
CA LEU A 32 15.29 -5.27 -9.14
C LEU A 32 15.98 -6.62 -9.37
N VAL A 33 16.61 -6.83 -10.53
CA VAL A 33 17.07 -8.16 -11.00
C VAL A 33 18.60 -8.33 -10.98
N TRP A 34 19.38 -7.27 -10.73
CA TRP A 34 20.85 -7.35 -10.88
C TRP A 34 21.51 -8.43 -10.01
N ARG A 35 20.98 -8.72 -8.81
CA ARG A 35 21.55 -9.74 -7.92
C ARG A 35 21.33 -11.14 -8.49
N GLU A 36 20.09 -11.40 -8.90
CA GLU A 36 19.65 -12.63 -9.53
C GLU A 36 20.40 -12.85 -10.85
N LEU A 37 20.58 -11.80 -11.64
CA LEU A 37 21.36 -11.84 -12.88
C LEU A 37 22.83 -12.17 -12.62
N VAL A 38 23.46 -11.57 -11.61
CA VAL A 38 24.86 -11.89 -11.24
C VAL A 38 24.98 -13.35 -10.83
N VAL A 39 24.08 -13.86 -9.99
CA VAL A 39 24.07 -15.28 -9.58
C VAL A 39 23.89 -16.20 -10.80
N TYR A 40 22.95 -15.87 -11.69
CA TYR A 40 22.72 -16.61 -12.92
C TYR A 40 23.97 -16.66 -13.80
N LEU A 41 24.62 -15.51 -14.03
CA LEU A 41 25.84 -15.43 -14.83
C LEU A 41 26.99 -16.21 -14.20
N VAL A 42 27.16 -16.13 -12.88
CA VAL A 42 28.19 -16.90 -12.16
C VAL A 42 27.97 -18.40 -12.36
N ILE A 43 26.76 -18.92 -12.15
CA ILE A 43 26.44 -20.33 -12.36
C ILE A 43 26.67 -20.73 -13.82
N TYR A 44 26.19 -19.90 -14.76
CA TYR A 44 26.37 -20.14 -16.19
C TYR A 44 27.85 -20.25 -16.58
N TYR A 45 28.68 -19.30 -16.13
CA TYR A 45 30.11 -19.30 -16.43
C TYR A 45 30.86 -20.42 -15.72
N ILE A 46 30.48 -20.80 -14.49
CA ILE A 46 31.05 -21.99 -13.82
C ILE A 46 30.79 -23.24 -14.65
N ILE A 47 29.55 -23.46 -15.11
CA ILE A 47 29.20 -24.61 -15.96
C ILE A 47 29.99 -24.55 -17.28
N ASN A 48 30.04 -23.39 -17.92
CA ASN A 48 30.76 -23.19 -19.18
C ASN A 48 32.27 -23.44 -19.05
N PHE A 49 32.91 -22.93 -18.01
CA PHE A 49 34.33 -23.17 -17.75
C PHE A 49 34.61 -24.62 -17.38
N THR A 50 33.73 -25.26 -16.61
CA THR A 50 33.85 -26.70 -16.31
C THR A 50 33.78 -27.53 -17.58
N TYR A 51 32.84 -27.23 -18.47
CA TYR A 51 32.70 -27.88 -19.77
C TYR A 51 33.95 -27.70 -20.66
N ARG A 52 34.48 -26.47 -20.75
CA ARG A 52 35.61 -26.16 -21.63
C ARG A 52 36.96 -26.65 -21.12
N PHE A 53 37.20 -26.56 -19.81
CA PHE A 53 38.55 -26.72 -19.24
C PHE A 53 38.70 -27.94 -18.32
N ALA A 54 37.62 -28.49 -17.78
CA ALA A 54 37.69 -29.60 -16.83
C ALA A 54 37.14 -30.93 -17.36
N MET A 55 36.17 -30.90 -18.28
CA MET A 55 35.58 -32.12 -18.86
C MET A 55 36.44 -32.71 -19.98
N LEU A 56 36.63 -34.03 -19.94
CA LEU A 56 37.22 -34.84 -21.00
C LEU A 56 36.16 -35.15 -22.08
N GLU A 57 36.60 -35.49 -23.31
CA GLU A 57 35.74 -35.77 -24.47
C GLU A 57 34.49 -36.65 -24.18
N PRO A 58 34.59 -37.82 -23.51
CA PRO A 58 33.41 -38.65 -23.25
C PRO A 58 32.37 -37.95 -22.34
N HIS A 59 32.79 -37.10 -21.41
CA HIS A 59 31.90 -36.34 -20.53
C HIS A 59 31.27 -35.15 -21.24
N GLN A 60 31.99 -34.51 -22.17
CA GLN A 60 31.46 -33.43 -23.01
C GLN A 60 30.31 -33.93 -23.89
N MET A 61 30.46 -35.10 -24.52
CA MET A 61 29.39 -35.72 -25.32
C MET A 61 28.12 -35.99 -24.50
N LEU A 62 28.26 -36.42 -23.24
CA LEU A 62 27.12 -36.62 -22.34
C LEU A 62 26.45 -35.29 -21.98
N PHE A 63 27.24 -34.26 -21.68
CA PHE A 63 26.75 -32.92 -21.36
C PHE A 63 25.96 -32.31 -22.53
N GLU A 64 26.45 -32.46 -23.78
CA GLU A 64 25.74 -31.99 -24.97
C GLU A 64 24.38 -32.68 -25.16
N ARG A 65 24.31 -33.99 -24.88
CA ARG A 65 23.02 -34.72 -24.91
C ARG A 65 22.06 -34.19 -23.85
N LEU A 66 22.56 -33.90 -22.65
CA LEU A 66 21.76 -33.32 -21.56
C LEU A 66 21.29 -31.90 -21.91
N GLN A 67 22.16 -31.07 -22.49
CA GLN A 67 21.80 -29.73 -22.94
C GLN A 67 20.68 -29.76 -23.98
N LYS A 68 20.78 -30.65 -24.99
CA LYS A 68 19.74 -30.84 -26.01
C LYS A 68 18.42 -31.33 -25.39
N TYR A 69 18.49 -32.23 -24.41
CA TYR A 69 17.31 -32.70 -23.68
C TYR A 69 16.62 -31.56 -22.92
N CYS A 70 17.38 -30.74 -22.18
CA CYS A 70 16.85 -29.59 -21.45
C CYS A 70 16.24 -28.54 -22.39
N ALA A 71 16.92 -28.21 -23.50
CA ALA A 71 16.43 -27.23 -24.48
C ALA A 71 15.06 -27.62 -25.04
N LYS A 72 14.87 -28.90 -25.39
CA LYS A 72 13.59 -29.42 -25.88
C LYS A 72 12.46 -29.30 -24.85
N LYS A 73 12.76 -29.31 -23.55
CA LYS A 73 11.77 -29.16 -22.48
C LYS A 73 11.42 -27.71 -22.19
N THR A 74 12.35 -26.76 -22.41
CA THR A 74 12.11 -25.33 -22.22
C THR A 74 11.04 -24.79 -23.19
N GLU A 75 10.99 -25.29 -24.42
CA GLU A 75 10.00 -24.86 -25.44
C GLU A 75 8.55 -25.25 -25.11
N VAL A 76 8.34 -26.23 -24.21
CA VAL A 76 7.02 -26.79 -23.94
C VAL A 76 6.22 -25.98 -22.90
N ILE A 77 6.87 -25.08 -22.15
CA ILE A 77 6.23 -24.36 -21.03
C ILE A 77 5.86 -22.93 -21.46
N PRO A 78 4.57 -22.58 -21.62
CA PRO A 78 4.13 -21.24 -21.98
C PRO A 78 4.19 -20.28 -20.78
N MET A 79 5.40 -20.02 -20.26
CA MET A 79 5.63 -19.14 -19.11
C MET A 79 5.02 -17.75 -19.30
N SER A 80 5.08 -17.24 -20.53
CA SER A 80 4.54 -15.90 -20.87
C SER A 80 3.04 -15.79 -20.63
N PHE A 81 2.28 -16.87 -20.85
CA PHE A 81 0.83 -16.88 -20.63
C PHE A 81 0.52 -16.76 -19.14
N VAL A 82 1.06 -17.67 -18.32
CA VAL A 82 0.85 -17.69 -16.87
C VAL A 82 1.31 -16.38 -16.23
N LEU A 83 2.49 -15.88 -16.62
CA LEU A 83 3.02 -14.61 -16.14
C LEU A 83 2.10 -13.43 -16.50
N GLY A 84 1.53 -13.42 -17.71
CA GLY A 84 0.60 -12.39 -18.16
C GLY A 84 -0.66 -12.29 -17.28
N PHE A 85 -1.29 -13.41 -16.97
CA PHE A 85 -2.46 -13.43 -16.08
C PHE A 85 -2.11 -13.03 -14.66
N TYR A 86 -1.03 -13.59 -14.11
CA TYR A 86 -0.60 -13.29 -12.75
C TYR A 86 -0.26 -11.81 -12.57
N VAL A 87 0.55 -11.24 -13.47
CA VAL A 87 0.93 -9.82 -13.43
C VAL A 87 -0.31 -8.93 -13.57
N SER A 88 -1.25 -9.28 -14.45
CA SER A 88 -2.49 -8.52 -14.62
C SER A 88 -3.33 -8.49 -13.33
N LEU A 89 -3.44 -9.63 -12.64
CA LEU A 89 -4.11 -9.71 -11.34
C LEU A 89 -3.42 -8.84 -10.28
N VAL A 90 -2.09 -8.90 -10.19
CA VAL A 90 -1.30 -8.13 -9.21
C VAL A 90 -1.44 -6.62 -9.47
N VAL A 91 -1.32 -6.18 -10.72
CA VAL A 91 -1.47 -4.76 -11.10
C VAL A 91 -2.87 -4.25 -10.80
N LYS A 92 -3.91 -5.03 -11.09
CA LYS A 92 -5.30 -4.69 -10.76
C LYS A 92 -5.47 -4.48 -9.25
N ARG A 93 -5.02 -5.44 -8.43
CA ARG A 93 -5.10 -5.35 -6.97
C ARG A 93 -4.30 -4.17 -6.41
N TRP A 94 -3.13 -3.90 -6.97
CA TRP A 94 -2.31 -2.74 -6.56
C TRP A 94 -3.05 -1.42 -6.81
N TRP A 95 -3.70 -1.28 -7.96
CA TRP A 95 -4.45 -0.07 -8.30
C TRP A 95 -5.69 0.09 -7.42
N GLU A 96 -6.42 -0.99 -7.17
CA GLU A 96 -7.58 -0.99 -6.25
C GLU A 96 -7.18 -0.56 -4.84
N GLN A 97 -6.08 -1.09 -4.29
CA GLN A 97 -5.56 -0.69 -2.98
C GLN A 97 -5.20 0.80 -2.93
N TYR A 98 -4.56 1.32 -3.98
CA TYR A 98 -4.23 2.75 -4.06
C TYR A 98 -5.50 3.62 -4.04
N ARG A 99 -6.52 3.25 -4.82
CA ARG A 99 -7.80 3.98 -4.87
C ARG A 99 -8.60 3.93 -3.57
N LEU A 100 -8.34 2.93 -2.73
CA LEU A 100 -8.98 2.78 -1.43
C LEU A 100 -8.35 3.67 -0.36
N LEU A 101 -7.17 4.25 -0.54
CA LEU A 101 -6.59 5.17 0.43
C LEU A 101 -7.54 6.36 0.65
N PRO A 102 -8.13 6.51 1.86
CA PRO A 102 -9.08 7.59 2.07
C PRO A 102 -8.36 8.90 2.34
N TRP A 103 -8.82 9.95 1.67
CA TRP A 103 -8.33 11.32 1.84
C TRP A 103 -9.27 12.08 2.79
N PRO A 104 -8.73 12.85 3.76
CA PRO A 104 -9.56 13.60 4.71
C PRO A 104 -10.19 14.86 4.10
N ASP A 105 -9.82 15.24 2.88
CA ASP A 105 -10.15 16.49 2.21
C ASP A 105 -11.66 16.73 2.11
N THR A 106 -12.42 15.73 1.63
CA THR A 106 -13.89 15.82 1.51
C THR A 106 -14.55 16.00 2.88
N LEU A 107 -14.11 15.24 3.89
CA LEU A 107 -14.60 15.37 5.25
C LEU A 107 -14.27 16.75 5.82
N ALA A 108 -13.05 17.25 5.63
CA ALA A 108 -12.61 18.55 6.13
C ALA A 108 -13.43 19.68 5.49
N LEU A 109 -13.73 19.60 4.20
CA LEU A 109 -14.59 20.55 3.49
C LEU A 109 -15.99 20.61 4.10
N PHE A 110 -16.64 19.45 4.29
CA PHE A 110 -17.98 19.42 4.88
C PHE A 110 -17.98 19.84 6.35
N VAL A 111 -16.98 19.43 7.14
CA VAL A 111 -16.85 19.84 8.55
C VAL A 111 -16.67 21.35 8.67
N SER A 112 -15.91 21.95 7.74
CA SER A 112 -15.72 23.41 7.69
C SER A 112 -17.01 24.15 7.35
N ALA A 113 -17.85 23.61 6.48
CA ALA A 113 -19.14 24.20 6.14
C ALA A 113 -20.20 23.96 7.23
N ALA A 114 -20.16 22.80 7.89
CA ALA A 114 -21.18 22.37 8.85
C ALA A 114 -21.14 23.08 10.20
N ILE A 115 -19.94 23.41 10.67
CA ILE A 115 -19.72 24.10 11.95
C ILE A 115 -19.10 25.47 11.62
N PRO A 116 -19.91 26.49 11.27
CA PRO A 116 -19.41 27.83 11.02
C PRO A 116 -18.90 28.48 12.31
N GLY A 117 -18.14 29.57 12.19
CA GLY A 117 -17.70 30.37 13.34
C GLY A 117 -16.20 30.32 13.61
N VAL A 118 -15.71 31.41 14.20
CA VAL A 118 -14.31 31.64 14.60
C VAL A 118 -14.11 31.35 16.10
N ASP A 119 -15.18 30.95 16.78
CA ASP A 119 -15.17 30.59 18.18
C ASP A 119 -14.21 29.41 18.43
N GLU A 120 -13.56 29.45 19.59
CA GLU A 120 -12.56 28.45 19.94
C GLU A 120 -13.16 27.04 20.00
N ARG A 121 -14.40 26.92 20.52
CA ARG A 121 -15.09 25.64 20.65
C ARG A 121 -15.36 25.00 19.29
N GLY A 122 -16.02 25.69 18.36
CA GLY A 122 -16.27 25.23 17.00
C GLY A 122 -14.97 24.89 16.27
N ARG A 123 -13.95 25.73 16.41
CA ARG A 123 -12.59 25.46 15.88
C ARG A 123 -12.02 24.14 16.41
N LEU A 124 -12.11 23.87 17.71
CA LEU A 124 -11.63 22.62 18.32
C LEU A 124 -12.44 21.40 17.86
N MET A 125 -13.76 21.53 17.72
CA MET A 125 -14.62 20.45 17.19
C MET A 125 -14.23 20.09 15.75
N ARG A 126 -14.08 21.08 14.86
CA ARG A 126 -13.64 20.86 13.48
C ARG A 126 -12.28 20.17 13.41
N ARG A 127 -11.30 20.67 14.18
CA ARG A 127 -9.95 20.08 14.24
C ARG A 127 -9.99 18.64 14.75
N ASN A 128 -10.76 18.35 15.79
CA ASN A 128 -10.82 17.00 16.36
C ASN A 128 -11.52 16.00 15.44
N ILE A 129 -12.59 16.38 14.73
CA ILE A 129 -13.25 15.48 13.74
C ILE A 129 -12.25 15.05 12.67
N VAL A 130 -11.52 16.00 12.07
CA VAL A 130 -10.53 15.70 11.02
C VAL A 130 -9.34 14.92 11.59
N ARG A 131 -8.83 15.32 12.77
CA ARG A 131 -7.75 14.61 13.46
C ARG A 131 -8.11 13.15 13.73
N TYR A 132 -9.35 12.86 14.12
CA TYR A 132 -9.80 11.49 14.34
C TYR A 132 -9.87 10.66 13.06
N ALA A 133 -10.29 11.25 11.93
CA ALA A 133 -10.20 10.56 10.63
C ALA A 133 -8.74 10.23 10.27
N VAL A 134 -7.82 11.18 10.48
CA VAL A 134 -6.38 10.96 10.27
C VAL A 134 -5.81 9.93 11.24
N LEU A 135 -6.24 9.94 12.50
CA LEU A 135 -5.82 8.94 13.50
C LEU A 135 -6.27 7.53 13.10
N ALA A 136 -7.51 7.36 12.64
CA ALA A 136 -8.01 6.09 12.10
C ALA A 136 -7.18 5.60 10.90
N TYR A 137 -6.81 6.53 10.01
CA TYR A 137 -5.94 6.25 8.86
C TYR A 137 -4.54 5.80 9.30
N VAL A 138 -3.92 6.49 10.26
CA VAL A 138 -2.58 6.15 10.77
C VAL A 138 -2.57 4.81 11.49
N ILE A 139 -3.59 4.52 12.31
CA ILE A 139 -3.72 3.22 13.00
C ILE A 139 -3.84 2.09 11.97
N THR A 140 -4.68 2.27 10.95
CA THR A 140 -4.82 1.30 9.85
C THR A 140 -3.50 1.10 9.10
N LEU A 141 -2.85 2.18 8.66
CA LEU A 141 -1.61 2.09 7.92
C LEU A 141 -0.44 1.53 8.73
N LYS A 142 -0.41 1.77 10.04
CA LYS A 142 0.58 1.15 10.92
C LYS A 142 0.46 -0.38 10.92
N HIS A 143 -0.75 -0.92 10.71
CA HIS A 143 -0.98 -2.36 10.60
C HIS A 143 -0.47 -2.90 9.25
N VAL A 144 -0.85 -2.26 8.13
CA VAL A 144 -0.62 -2.80 6.77
C VAL A 144 0.69 -2.33 6.11
N SER A 145 1.30 -1.24 6.58
CA SER A 145 2.48 -0.63 5.94
C SER A 145 3.70 -0.67 6.84
N VAL A 146 4.71 -1.46 6.43
CA VAL A 146 6.01 -1.56 7.13
C VAL A 146 6.66 -0.18 7.30
N ARG A 147 6.51 0.73 6.33
CA ARG A 147 7.09 2.08 6.43
C ARG A 147 6.42 2.91 7.53
N VAL A 148 5.10 2.82 7.66
CA VAL A 148 4.35 3.53 8.70
C VAL A 148 4.60 2.89 10.05
N LYS A 149 4.67 1.56 10.13
CA LYS A 149 5.08 0.83 11.34
C LYS A 149 6.46 1.21 11.84
N LYS A 150 7.43 1.41 10.93
CA LYS A 150 8.78 1.91 11.28
C LYS A 150 8.77 3.36 11.76
N ARG A 151 7.89 4.20 11.22
CA ARG A 151 7.74 5.60 11.64
C ARG A 151 7.01 5.74 12.99
N PHE A 152 6.03 4.87 13.24
CA PHE A 152 5.22 4.87 14.47
C PHE A 152 5.22 3.49 15.13
N PRO A 153 6.33 3.03 15.74
CA PRO A 153 6.40 1.70 16.34
C PRO A 153 5.40 1.51 17.49
N THR A 154 5.31 2.49 18.40
CA THR A 154 4.41 2.46 19.57
C THR A 154 3.28 3.48 19.42
N LEU A 155 2.25 3.40 20.28
CA LEU A 155 1.22 4.44 20.34
C LEU A 155 1.79 5.79 20.80
N GLN A 156 2.84 5.77 21.64
CA GLN A 156 3.52 6.98 22.10
C GLN A 156 4.05 7.82 20.93
N HIS A 157 4.63 7.20 19.90
CA HIS A 157 5.10 7.95 18.72
C HIS A 157 3.96 8.67 17.97
N ILE A 158 2.72 8.20 18.10
CA ILE A 158 1.54 8.85 17.52
C ILE A 158 1.10 10.03 18.40
N VAL A 159 1.28 9.90 19.72
CA VAL A 159 1.06 10.99 20.69
C VAL A 159 2.09 12.10 20.48
N ASP A 160 3.37 11.75 20.41
CA ASP A 160 4.46 12.70 20.21
C ASP A 160 4.34 13.45 18.88
N ALA A 161 3.72 12.82 17.87
CA ALA A 161 3.40 13.45 16.59
C ALA A 161 2.15 14.36 16.62
N GLY A 162 1.46 14.47 17.76
CA GLY A 162 0.26 15.30 17.95
C GLY A 162 -1.01 14.76 17.28
N ILE A 163 -1.02 13.48 16.87
CA ILE A 163 -2.16 12.86 16.17
C ILE A 163 -3.13 12.23 17.20
N LEU A 164 -2.59 11.67 18.27
CA LEU A 164 -3.31 11.06 19.39
C LEU A 164 -3.05 11.86 20.67
N MET A 165 -4.04 12.00 21.55
CA MET A 165 -3.83 12.61 22.88
C MET A 165 -3.52 11.55 23.93
N ASP A 166 -2.81 11.90 25.00
CA ASP A 166 -2.50 10.95 26.11
C ASP A 166 -3.77 10.33 26.73
N SER A 167 -4.82 11.12 26.89
CA SER A 167 -6.11 10.63 27.40
C SER A 167 -6.77 9.62 26.46
N GLU A 168 -6.66 9.84 25.15
CA GLU A 168 -7.19 8.95 24.11
C GLU A 168 -6.38 7.66 24.01
N MET A 169 -5.05 7.76 24.17
CA MET A 169 -4.16 6.60 24.20
C MET A 169 -4.54 5.63 25.32
N LYS A 170 -4.83 6.13 26.52
CA LYS A 170 -5.29 5.30 27.65
C LYS A 170 -6.56 4.53 27.30
N ILE A 171 -7.52 5.16 26.62
CA ILE A 171 -8.78 4.52 26.21
C ILE A 171 -8.51 3.39 25.20
N ILE A 172 -7.60 3.61 24.24
CA ILE A 172 -7.21 2.57 23.28
C ILE A 172 -6.56 1.38 23.98
N GLN A 173 -5.63 1.65 24.92
CA GLN A 173 -4.94 0.61 25.70
C GLN A 173 -5.91 -0.22 26.55
N MET A 174 -6.83 0.42 27.26
CA MET A 174 -7.88 -0.28 28.03
C MET A 174 -8.74 -1.20 27.14
N MET A 175 -8.95 -0.82 25.89
CA MET A 175 -9.64 -1.69 24.94
C MET A 175 -8.73 -2.78 24.36
N ASP A 176 -7.41 -2.54 24.26
CA ASP A 176 -6.44 -3.53 23.75
C ASP A 176 -6.39 -4.74 24.68
N GLU A 177 -6.51 -4.51 25.99
CA GLU A 177 -6.64 -5.56 27.01
C GLU A 177 -7.86 -6.46 26.79
N ARG A 178 -8.95 -5.93 26.21
CA ARG A 178 -10.21 -6.67 26.00
C ARG A 178 -10.27 -7.41 24.68
N SER A 179 -9.58 -6.93 23.65
CA SER A 179 -9.64 -7.52 22.32
C SER A 179 -8.35 -7.23 21.52
N PRO A 180 -7.76 -8.24 20.86
CA PRO A 180 -6.55 -8.06 20.06
C PRO A 180 -6.81 -7.39 18.71
N MET A 181 -8.07 -7.11 18.35
CA MET A 181 -8.40 -6.53 17.04
C MET A 181 -7.92 -5.07 16.91
N ALA A 182 -7.51 -4.70 15.69
CA ALA A 182 -7.09 -3.34 15.37
C ALA A 182 -8.24 -2.33 15.57
N LYS A 183 -7.97 -1.29 16.36
CA LYS A 183 -8.94 -0.30 16.84
C LYS A 183 -9.08 0.94 15.96
N TYR A 184 -8.86 0.79 14.65
CA TYR A 184 -8.94 1.90 13.71
C TYR A 184 -10.33 2.54 13.62
N TRP A 185 -11.38 1.83 14.04
CA TRP A 185 -12.76 2.32 14.03
C TRP A 185 -13.07 3.25 15.21
N MET A 186 -12.31 3.17 16.32
CA MET A 186 -12.60 3.96 17.53
C MET A 186 -12.53 5.47 17.31
N PRO A 187 -11.49 6.02 16.64
CA PRO A 187 -11.47 7.45 16.34
C PRO A 187 -12.67 7.92 15.53
N LEU A 188 -13.18 7.09 14.60
CA LEU A 188 -14.36 7.43 13.81
C LEU A 188 -15.62 7.50 14.68
N VAL A 189 -15.75 6.64 15.69
CA VAL A 189 -16.82 6.73 16.69
C VAL A 189 -16.70 8.01 17.51
N TRP A 190 -15.49 8.40 17.91
CA TRP A 190 -15.27 9.67 18.61
C TRP A 190 -15.63 10.88 17.75
N ALA A 191 -15.31 10.84 16.45
CA ALA A 191 -15.71 11.88 15.50
C ALA A 191 -17.24 11.99 15.38
N THR A 192 -17.93 10.86 15.24
CA THR A 192 -19.41 10.79 15.25
C THR A 192 -20.00 11.41 16.51
N ASN A 193 -19.41 11.13 17.69
CA ASN A 193 -19.87 11.72 18.94
C ASN A 193 -19.70 13.25 19.00
N ILE A 194 -18.63 13.80 18.40
CA ILE A 194 -18.45 15.26 18.28
C ILE A 194 -19.52 15.85 17.36
N ILE A 195 -19.81 15.22 16.22
CA ILE A 195 -20.83 15.70 15.27
C ILE A 195 -22.21 15.71 15.94
N ASN A 196 -22.58 14.62 16.62
CA ASN A 196 -23.84 14.52 17.34
C ASN A 196 -23.96 15.58 18.45
N ARG A 197 -22.84 15.87 19.14
CA ARG A 197 -22.79 16.94 20.13
C ARG A 197 -22.97 18.33 19.50
N ALA A 198 -22.29 18.60 18.39
CA ALA A 198 -22.43 19.87 17.66
C ALA A 198 -23.87 20.11 17.21
N ARG A 199 -24.57 19.05 16.80
CA ARG A 199 -26.00 19.13 16.48
C ARG A 199 -26.87 19.44 17.70
N LYS A 200 -26.66 18.73 18.82
CA LYS A 200 -27.40 18.98 20.08
C LYS A 200 -27.21 20.40 20.60
N GLU A 201 -26.03 20.98 20.37
CA GLU A 201 -25.67 22.35 20.75
C GLU A 201 -26.11 23.40 19.71
N ALA A 202 -26.88 22.99 18.69
CA ALA A 202 -27.35 23.83 17.60
C ALA A 202 -26.24 24.52 16.77
N LEU A 203 -24.99 24.05 16.87
CA LEU A 203 -23.87 24.51 16.03
C LEU A 203 -24.00 24.02 14.59
N ILE A 204 -24.59 22.83 14.40
CA ILE A 204 -25.00 22.32 13.08
C ILE A 204 -26.50 22.55 12.94
N SER A 205 -26.89 23.38 11.96
CA SER A 205 -28.27 23.84 11.82
C SER A 205 -29.24 22.80 11.25
N SER A 206 -28.75 21.83 10.47
CA SER A 206 -29.58 20.86 9.74
C SER A 206 -29.16 19.41 9.98
N ASP A 207 -30.13 18.52 10.17
CA ASP A 207 -29.91 17.08 10.29
C ASP A 207 -29.39 16.46 8.98
N HIS A 208 -29.70 17.08 7.83
CA HIS A 208 -29.16 16.64 6.54
C HIS A 208 -27.63 16.79 6.51
N VAL A 209 -27.10 17.88 7.05
CA VAL A 209 -25.65 18.11 7.15
C VAL A 209 -25.00 17.08 8.07
N VAL A 210 -25.66 16.73 9.18
CA VAL A 210 -25.20 15.64 10.06
C VAL A 210 -25.14 14.32 9.29
N GLN A 211 -26.18 13.98 8.55
CA GLN A 211 -26.22 12.76 7.74
C GLN A 211 -25.10 12.74 6.69
N THR A 212 -24.81 13.85 6.01
CA THR A 212 -23.68 13.97 5.07
C THR A 212 -22.34 13.69 5.76
N LEU A 213 -22.10 14.28 6.93
CA LEU A 213 -20.87 14.06 7.68
C LEU A 213 -20.70 12.60 8.14
N LEU A 214 -21.79 11.98 8.62
CA LEU A 214 -21.78 10.58 9.05
C LEU A 214 -21.59 9.62 7.87
N TYR A 215 -22.14 9.95 6.70
CA TYR A 215 -21.91 9.20 5.48
C TYR A 215 -20.43 9.22 5.09
N GLU A 216 -19.80 10.40 5.08
CA GLU A 216 -18.38 10.53 4.76
C GLU A 216 -17.47 9.80 5.74
N LEU A 217 -17.77 9.84 7.05
CA LEU A 217 -17.05 9.03 8.04
C LEU A 217 -17.24 7.53 7.80
N SER A 218 -18.43 7.12 7.39
CA SER A 218 -18.73 5.72 7.07
C SER A 218 -17.98 5.25 5.82
N GLU A 219 -17.89 6.08 4.79
CA GLU A 219 -17.08 5.82 3.60
C GLU A 219 -15.58 5.77 3.94
N HIS A 220 -15.10 6.66 4.82
CA HIS A 220 -13.73 6.61 5.33
C HIS A 220 -13.46 5.28 6.04
N ARG A 221 -14.37 4.85 6.94
CA ARG A 221 -14.29 3.55 7.62
C ARG A 221 -14.27 2.40 6.61
N ARG A 222 -15.17 2.40 5.63
CA ARG A 222 -15.30 1.33 4.63
C ARG A 222 -13.99 1.15 3.86
N LYS A 223 -13.43 2.27 3.38
CA LYS A 223 -12.13 2.30 2.70
C LYS A 223 -10.99 1.73 3.55
N LEU A 224 -10.88 2.14 4.81
CA LEU A 224 -9.89 1.59 5.75
C LEU A 224 -10.08 0.09 5.99
N GLY A 225 -11.32 -0.36 6.17
CA GLY A 225 -11.64 -1.77 6.31
C GLY A 225 -11.24 -2.59 5.09
N SER A 226 -11.52 -2.08 3.89
CA SER A 226 -11.10 -2.73 2.65
C SER A 226 -9.58 -2.86 2.54
N ILE A 227 -8.81 -1.85 2.95
CA ILE A 227 -7.34 -1.92 2.98
C ILE A 227 -6.86 -3.07 3.87
N ILE A 228 -7.46 -3.24 5.06
CA ILE A 228 -7.14 -4.35 5.97
C ILE A 228 -7.52 -5.69 5.33
N SER A 229 -8.64 -5.76 4.61
CA SER A 229 -9.03 -6.97 3.87
C SER A 229 -8.03 -7.35 2.79
N TYR A 230 -7.47 -6.39 2.04
CA TYR A 230 -6.43 -6.67 1.05
C TYR A 230 -5.11 -7.16 1.68
N ASP A 231 -4.78 -6.67 2.87
CA ASP A 231 -3.60 -7.12 3.64
C ASP A 231 -3.81 -8.54 4.20
N THR A 232 -5.01 -8.83 4.72
CA THR A 232 -5.36 -10.14 5.28
C THR A 232 -5.51 -11.20 4.19
N VAL A 233 -6.13 -10.85 3.05
CA VAL A 233 -6.43 -11.77 1.94
C VAL A 233 -5.48 -11.49 0.79
N CYS A 234 -4.34 -12.17 0.81
CA CYS A 234 -3.33 -12.13 -0.24
C CYS A 234 -3.77 -12.88 -1.52
N VAL A 235 -3.03 -12.69 -2.62
CA VAL A 235 -3.16 -13.56 -3.79
C VAL A 235 -2.90 -15.00 -3.33
N PRO A 236 -3.76 -15.99 -3.69
CA PRO A 236 -3.58 -17.35 -3.20
C PRO A 236 -2.17 -17.87 -3.47
N LEU A 237 -1.60 -18.53 -2.46
CA LEU A 237 -0.21 -18.99 -2.51
C LEU A 237 0.06 -19.89 -3.72
N VAL A 238 -0.91 -20.75 -4.07
CA VAL A 238 -0.83 -21.64 -5.23
C VAL A 238 -0.62 -20.88 -6.55
N TYR A 239 -1.23 -19.72 -6.73
CA TYR A 239 -1.02 -18.88 -7.93
C TYR A 239 0.32 -18.17 -7.93
N THR A 240 0.96 -18.03 -6.77
CA THR A 240 2.28 -17.42 -6.66
C THR A 240 3.39 -18.47 -6.82
N GLN A 241 3.12 -19.74 -6.51
CA GLN A 241 4.06 -20.85 -6.61
C GLN A 241 4.04 -21.56 -7.97
N GLY A 242 2.89 -21.58 -8.66
CA GLY A 242 2.72 -22.18 -9.98
C GLY A 242 3.16 -21.26 -11.11
#